data_AF-A0A961I324-F1
#
_entry.id   AF-A0A961I324-F1
#
_cell.length_a   1.000
_cell.length_b   1.000
_cell.length_c   1.000
_cell.angle_alpha   90.00
_cell.angle_beta   90.00
_cell.angle_gamma   90.00
#
_symmetry.space_group_name_H-M   'P 1'
#
loop_
_entity.id
_entity.type
_entity.pdbx_description
1 polymer ?
#
loop_
_entity_poly.entity_id
_entity_poly.type
_entity_poly.pdbx_seq_one_letter_code
_entity_poly.pdbx_strand_id
1 'polypeptide(L)' 'MKSADVNKRMRRLEAEIRHHQFLYYVEHSPEISDRDFDRLFAELQ' A
#
# COMPACT_ATOMS: atom_id res chain seq x y z
N MET A 1 7.15 -1.79 24.05
CA MET A 1 6.44 -0.86 23.14
C MET A 1 7.06 -0.89 21.73
N LYS A 2 7.00 -2.03 21.02
CA LYS A 2 7.54 -2.13 19.63
C LYS A 2 6.55 -2.76 18.67
N SER A 3 5.77 -3.74 19.13
CA SER A 3 4.82 -4.47 18.29
C SER A 3 3.58 -3.66 17.87
N ALA A 4 3.15 -2.70 18.71
CA ALA A 4 1.99 -1.86 18.40
C ALA A 4 2.25 -0.89 17.24
N ASP A 5 3.46 -0.32 17.16
CA ASP A 5 3.85 0.58 16.07
C ASP A 5 4.07 -0.16 14.76
N VAL A 6 4.64 -1.36 14.81
CA VAL A 6 4.76 -2.23 13.62
C VAL A 6 3.38 -2.57 13.08
N ASN A 7 2.45 -3.03 13.94
CA ASN A 7 1.07 -3.31 13.52
C ASN A 7 0.36 -2.09 12.94
N LYS A 8 0.59 -0.89 13.50
CA LYS A 8 0.00 0.35 12.98
C LYS A 8 0.57 0.72 11.61
N ARG A 9 1.87 0.51 11.39
CA ARG A 9 2.52 0.74 10.09
C ARG A 9 2.02 -0.26 9.05
N MET A 10 1.94 -1.55 9.38
CA MET A 10 1.41 -2.59 8.48
C MET A 10 -0.02 -2.30 8.05
N ARG A 11 -0.89 -1.89 8.98
CA ARG A 11 -2.27 -1.52 8.65
C ARG A 11 -2.38 -0.30 7.73
N ARG A 12 -1.48 0.67 7.88
CA ARG A 12 -1.44 1.85 6.99
C ARG A 12 -1.00 1.44 5.59
N LEU A 13 0.06 0.66 5.50
CA LEU A 13 0.59 0.16 4.24
C LEU A 13 -0.44 -0.71 3.50
N GLU A 14 -1.15 -1.56 4.21
CA GLU A 14 -2.23 -2.37 3.64
C GLU A 14 -3.39 -1.50 3.11
N ALA A 15 -3.77 -0.44 3.82
CA ALA A 15 -4.81 0.48 3.36
C ALA A 15 -4.38 1.26 2.11
N GLU A 16 -3.12 1.71 2.05
CA GLU A 16 -2.54 2.41 0.92
C GLU A 16 -2.48 1.52 -0.33
N ILE A 17 -2.01 0.27 -0.17
CA ILE A 17 -2.02 -0.72 -1.25
C ILE A 17 -3.43 -0.95 -1.81
N ARG A 18 -4.42 -1.15 -0.93
CA ARG A 18 -5.81 -1.38 -1.37
C ARG A 18 -6.38 -0.18 -2.11
N HIS A 19 -6.06 1.04 -1.68
CA HIS A 19 -6.47 2.26 -2.36
C HIS A 19 -5.90 2.33 -3.77
N HIS A 20 -4.60 2.08 -3.95
CA HIS A 20 -3.98 2.09 -5.26
C HIS A 20 -4.42 0.93 -6.16
N GLN A 21 -4.73 -0.25 -5.59
CA GLN A 21 -5.37 -1.34 -6.35
C GLN A 21 -6.73 -0.93 -6.89
N PHE A 22 -7.56 -0.29 -6.07
CA PHE A 22 -8.86 0.21 -6.50
C PHE A 22 -8.71 1.23 -7.65
N LEU A 23 -7.82 2.21 -7.48
CA LEU A 23 -7.56 3.20 -8.52
C LEU A 23 -7.07 2.57 -9.84
N TYR A 24 -6.20 1.56 -9.75
CA TYR A 24 -5.64 0.88 -10.92
C TYR A 24 -6.67 -0.01 -11.64
N TYR A 25 -7.36 -0.88 -10.89
CA TYR A 25 -8.23 -1.90 -11.47
C TYR A 25 -9.68 -1.46 -11.68
N VAL A 26 -10.18 -0.51 -10.88
CA VAL A 26 -11.59 -0.08 -10.91
C VAL A 26 -11.74 1.27 -11.59
N GLU A 27 -11.02 2.29 -11.12
CA GLU A 27 -11.14 3.66 -11.65
C GLU A 27 -10.30 3.88 -12.91
N HIS A 28 -9.38 2.96 -13.23
CA HIS A 28 -8.38 3.11 -14.31
C HIS A 28 -7.63 4.46 -14.23
N SER A 29 -7.39 4.94 -13.02
CA SER A 29 -6.79 6.23 -12.73
C SER A 29 -5.63 6.07 -11.73
N PRO A 30 -4.50 5.45 -12.15
CA PRO A 30 -3.37 5.24 -11.27
C PRO A 30 -2.75 6.58 -10.85
N GLU A 31 -2.66 6.81 -9.54
CA GLU A 31 -2.00 8.00 -8.97
C GLU A 31 -0.48 7.80 -8.77
N ILE A 32 -0.02 6.55 -8.76
CA ILE A 32 1.39 6.19 -8.59
C ILE A 32 1.86 5.30 -9.74
N SER A 33 3.16 5.29 -9.99
CA SER A 33 3.76 4.41 -11.00
C SER A 33 3.77 2.95 -10.52
N ASP A 34 3.78 2.00 -11.46
CA ASP A 34 3.91 0.56 -11.15
C ASP A 34 5.12 0.29 -10.23
N ARG A 35 6.24 0.98 -10.45
CA ARG A 35 7.44 0.87 -9.61
C ARG A 35 7.22 1.33 -8.17
N ASP A 36 6.42 2.37 -7.97
CA ASP A 36 6.12 2.86 -6.62
C ASP A 36 5.12 1.95 -5.92
N PHE A 37 4.17 1.37 -6.67
CA PHE A 37 3.28 0.33 -6.16
C PHE A 37 4.06 -0.94 -5.74
N ASP A 38 5.03 -1.38 -6.56
CA ASP A 38 5.91 -2.51 -6.23
C ASP A 38 6.69 -2.26 -4.93
N ARG A 39 7.11 -1.01 -4.67
CA ARG A 39 7.80 -0.64 -3.42
C ARG A 39 6.88 -0.77 -2.22
N LEU A 40 5.62 -0.38 -2.33
CA LEU A 40 4.63 -0.54 -1.25
C LEU A 40 4.43 -2.03 -0.94
N PHE A 41 4.33 -2.88 -1.95
CA PHE A 41 4.25 -4.33 -1.78
C PHE A 41 5.51 -4.94 -1.16
N ALA A 42 6.69 -4.47 -1.57
CA ALA A 42 7.96 -4.92 -0.99
C ALA A 42 8.11 -4.54 0.48
N GLU A 43 7.53 -3.41 0.92
CA GLU A 43 7.52 -3.01 2.33
C GLU A 43 6.56 -3.85 3.19
N LEU A 44 5.59 -4.54 2.57
CA LEU A 44 4.61 -5.39 3.26
C LEU A 44 5.15 -6.80 3.56
N GLN A 45 6.22 -7.23 2.87
CA GLN A 45 6.88 -8.54 3.03
C GLN A 45 7.86 -8.54 4.22
#